data_AF-A0A9D7IBV8-F1
#
_entry.id   AF-A0A9D7IBV8-F1
#
_cell.length_a   1.000
_cell.length_b   1.000
_cell.length_c   1.000
_cell.angle_alpha   90.00
_cell.angle_beta   90.00
_cell.angle_gamma   90.00
#
_symmetry.space_group_name_H-M   'P 1'
#
loop_
_entity.id
_entity.type
_entity.pdbx_description
1 polymer ?
#
loop_
_entity_poly.entity_id
_entity_poly.type
_entity_poly.pdbx_seq_one_letter_code
_entity_poly.pdbx_strand_id
1 'polypeptide(L)'
;MDTIILTNEISIDPLNRTSISESEFAFISANSWNIEKREMSINKLNISTHVLKSIKVKIPTSIKILQCPTFCLNDSYLLIQDEYELDWFLFKNVAGEFKFLEKINLPKKTMAFEAKVLNDRLFLLTDLYNHHPLDSTFNSTLCVYDAKVGKIVKTIHPEIPCIGLSHFPHNWISQNKHFIALAEPCGNRIQLYDVQLNFIRTVFLPDSRSWVNLKENKLPLESSPAKINPKSFIEEFSPFLTTFSRIKTIHFANDSLLMISCNHPDSLTIRKENYIYDAAKNKFLSPSAIIISKNDFSSISNKSTSSFNITPYQLIRNGICISLESDNFIPNPKLTIQENENNKNKFYQDNDPEFIIRISKIKVQ
;
A
#
# COMPACT_ATOMS: atom_id res chain seq x y z
N MET A 1 22.19 -6.70 -2.23
CA MET A 1 21.10 -6.19 -1.37
C MET A 1 21.44 -4.75 -1.26
N ASP A 2 20.57 -3.91 -1.77
CA ASP A 2 20.96 -2.58 -2.16
C ASP A 2 20.13 -1.65 -1.28
N THR A 3 20.75 -1.19 -0.19
CA THR A 3 20.13 -0.26 0.76
C THR A 3 20.44 1.15 0.29
N ILE A 4 19.41 1.96 0.10
CA ILE A 4 19.57 3.38 -0.22
C ILE A 4 19.16 4.17 1.02
N ILE A 5 20.12 4.88 1.60
CA ILE A 5 19.90 5.76 2.73
C ILE A 5 19.66 7.16 2.17
N LEU A 6 18.52 7.74 2.53
CA LEU A 6 18.20 9.12 2.21
C LEU A 6 18.20 9.92 3.50
N THR A 7 19.07 10.92 3.52
CA THR A 7 19.21 11.84 4.66
C THR A 7 18.30 13.05 4.44
N ASN A 8 17.77 13.62 5.54
CA ASN A 8 16.97 14.85 5.58
C ASN A 8 15.51 14.79 5.04
N GLU A 9 14.89 13.61 4.92
CA GLU A 9 13.48 13.48 4.51
C GLU A 9 12.56 13.25 5.73
N ILE A 10 11.71 14.23 6.05
CA ILE A 10 11.05 14.38 7.37
C ILE A 10 9.99 13.29 7.69
N SER A 11 9.46 12.59 6.69
CA SER A 11 8.58 11.40 6.83
C SER A 11 7.93 11.11 5.47
N ILE A 12 7.89 9.83 5.09
CA ILE A 12 7.15 9.35 3.92
C ILE A 12 6.00 8.48 4.43
N ASP A 13 4.76 8.86 4.13
CA ASP A 13 3.64 7.95 4.28
C ASP A 13 3.68 6.92 3.13
N PRO A 14 4.03 5.66 3.39
CA PRO A 14 4.10 4.61 2.37
C PRO A 14 2.83 4.44 1.56
N LEU A 15 1.65 4.70 2.12
CA LEU A 15 0.38 4.41 1.45
C LEU A 15 0.01 5.50 0.42
N ASN A 16 0.32 6.76 0.73
CA ASN A 16 -0.17 7.91 -0.05
C ASN A 16 0.95 8.70 -0.75
N ARG A 17 2.20 8.54 -0.31
CA ARG A 17 3.35 9.32 -0.81
C ARG A 17 4.40 8.47 -1.51
N THR A 18 3.98 7.33 -2.04
CA THR A 18 4.82 6.49 -2.88
C THR A 18 4.07 5.93 -4.06
N SER A 19 4.83 5.57 -5.10
CA SER A 19 4.33 4.87 -6.29
C SER A 19 5.34 3.82 -6.72
N ILE A 20 4.88 2.65 -7.13
CA ILE A 20 5.73 1.60 -7.69
C ILE A 20 5.17 1.15 -9.04
N SER A 21 6.03 1.17 -10.05
CA SER A 21 5.79 0.64 -11.39
C SER A 21 6.66 -0.61 -11.63
N GLU A 22 6.70 -1.11 -12.87
CA GLU A 22 7.56 -2.24 -13.24
C GLU A 22 9.06 -1.91 -13.14
N SER A 23 9.42 -0.65 -13.40
CA SER A 23 10.81 -0.18 -13.58
C SER A 23 11.26 0.81 -12.50
N GLU A 24 10.31 1.45 -11.83
CA GLU A 24 10.58 2.61 -10.99
C GLU A 24 9.84 2.53 -9.65
N PHE A 25 10.53 3.03 -8.62
CA PHE A 25 9.94 3.40 -7.35
C PHE A 25 10.03 4.92 -7.21
N ALA A 26 8.93 5.56 -6.88
CA ALA A 26 8.89 7.00 -6.67
C ALA A 26 8.32 7.32 -5.29
N PHE A 27 8.79 8.41 -4.71
CA PHE A 27 8.28 8.91 -3.44
C PHE A 27 8.39 10.43 -3.36
N ILE A 28 7.59 11.00 -2.47
CA ILE A 28 7.62 12.40 -2.08
C ILE A 28 7.61 12.49 -0.55
N SER A 29 8.13 13.59 -0.03
CA SER A 29 8.09 13.94 1.39
C SER A 29 7.25 15.18 1.63
N ALA A 30 7.02 15.54 2.89
CA ALA A 30 6.32 16.78 3.23
C ALA A 30 6.96 18.03 2.59
N ASN A 31 8.29 18.05 2.44
CA ASN A 31 9.05 19.17 1.86
C ASN A 31 9.07 19.17 0.33
N SER A 32 8.52 18.13 -0.30
CA SER A 32 8.50 18.01 -1.76
C SER A 32 7.56 19.01 -2.43
N TRP A 33 6.60 19.57 -1.69
CA TRP A 33 5.66 20.57 -2.20
C TRP A 33 6.09 22.00 -1.85
N ASN A 34 6.45 22.78 -2.86
CA ASN A 34 6.70 24.21 -2.72
C ASN A 34 5.46 25.00 -3.18
N ILE A 35 4.65 25.46 -2.22
CA ILE A 35 3.40 26.17 -2.50
C ILE A 35 3.62 27.52 -3.20
N GLU A 36 4.69 28.25 -2.84
CA GLU A 36 5.00 29.57 -3.41
C GLU A 36 5.36 29.48 -4.89
N LYS A 37 6.20 28.49 -5.25
CA LYS A 37 6.62 28.23 -6.63
C LYS A 37 5.64 27.34 -7.40
N ARG A 38 4.65 26.78 -6.70
CA ARG A 38 3.74 25.74 -7.21
C ARG A 38 4.47 24.60 -7.91
N GLU A 39 5.53 24.13 -7.26
CA GLU A 39 6.43 23.12 -7.80
C GLU A 39 6.47 21.92 -6.84
N MET A 40 6.26 20.73 -7.37
CA MET A 40 6.41 19.48 -6.65
C MET A 40 7.67 18.78 -7.12
N SER A 41 8.53 18.38 -6.18
CA SER A 41 9.68 17.52 -6.44
C SER A 41 9.31 16.06 -6.21
N ILE A 42 9.64 15.17 -7.14
CA ILE A 42 9.42 13.73 -6.98
C ILE A 42 10.75 13.02 -7.12
N ASN A 43 11.10 12.23 -6.11
CA ASN A 43 12.28 11.39 -6.15
C ASN A 43 11.93 10.07 -6.82
N LYS A 44 12.62 9.75 -7.90
CA LYS A 44 12.45 8.55 -8.73
C LYS A 44 13.70 7.68 -8.66
N LEU A 45 13.53 6.48 -8.14
CA LEU A 45 14.54 5.44 -8.12
C LEU A 45 14.28 4.46 -9.26
N ASN A 46 15.24 4.31 -10.17
CA ASN A 46 15.23 3.19 -11.09
C ASN A 46 15.57 1.90 -10.34
N ILE A 47 14.67 0.94 -10.34
CA ILE A 47 14.80 -0.26 -9.53
C ILE A 47 15.95 -1.17 -10.02
N SER A 48 16.24 -1.17 -11.32
CA SER A 48 17.28 -2.03 -11.90
C SER A 48 18.70 -1.46 -11.71
N THR A 49 18.85 -0.14 -11.87
CA THR A 49 20.16 0.52 -11.83
C THR A 49 20.46 1.15 -10.48
N HIS A 50 19.48 1.22 -9.58
CA HIS A 50 19.55 1.91 -8.28
C HIS A 50 19.90 3.40 -8.38
N VAL A 51 19.70 4.00 -9.57
CA VAL A 51 19.94 5.43 -9.79
C VAL A 51 18.73 6.23 -9.33
N LEU A 52 18.95 7.10 -8.35
CA LEU A 52 17.98 8.09 -7.89
C LEU A 52 18.07 9.36 -8.74
N LYS A 53 16.91 9.87 -9.17
CA LYS A 53 16.76 11.16 -9.85
C LYS A 53 15.64 11.94 -9.20
N SER A 54 15.80 13.25 -9.06
CA SER A 54 14.70 14.13 -8.69
C SER A 54 14.12 14.77 -9.94
N ILE A 55 12.81 14.72 -10.09
CA ILE A 55 12.07 15.44 -11.14
C ILE A 55 11.26 16.56 -10.51
N LYS A 56 11.06 17.64 -11.27
CA LYS A 56 10.26 18.79 -10.85
C LYS A 56 9.01 18.88 -11.71
N VAL A 57 7.87 19.05 -11.07
CA VAL A 57 6.57 19.15 -11.72
C VAL A 57 5.95 20.48 -11.34
N LYS A 58 5.70 21.32 -12.34
CA LYS A 58 4.98 22.58 -12.14
C LYS A 58 3.48 22.31 -12.12
N ILE A 59 2.82 22.73 -11.05
CA ILE A 59 1.37 22.56 -10.86
C ILE A 59 0.66 23.86 -11.27
N PRO A 60 -0.20 23.84 -12.31
CA PRO A 60 -0.96 25.01 -12.73
C PRO A 60 -1.76 25.63 -11.60
N THR A 61 -1.98 26.94 -11.65
CA THR A 61 -2.78 27.69 -10.67
C THR A 61 -4.26 27.27 -10.64
N SER A 62 -4.74 26.63 -11.70
CA SER A 62 -6.10 26.08 -11.79
C SER A 62 -6.35 24.87 -10.89
N ILE A 63 -5.30 24.22 -10.38
CA ILE A 63 -5.40 23.07 -9.48
C ILE A 63 -5.18 23.56 -8.05
N LYS A 64 -6.04 23.21 -7.09
CA LYS A 64 -5.91 23.71 -5.72
C LYS A 64 -5.22 22.68 -4.82
N ILE A 65 -3.89 22.70 -4.77
CA ILE A 65 -3.08 21.86 -3.87
C ILE A 65 -2.61 22.71 -2.68
N LEU A 66 -3.20 22.48 -1.50
CA LEU A 66 -2.88 23.24 -0.29
C LEU A 66 -1.80 22.58 0.58
N GLN A 67 -1.61 21.28 0.44
CA GLN A 67 -0.63 20.49 1.17
C GLN A 67 0.00 19.45 0.23
N CYS A 68 1.08 18.79 0.67
CA CYS A 68 1.78 17.82 -0.16
C CYS A 68 0.83 16.71 -0.63
N PRO A 69 0.58 16.57 -1.94
CA PRO A 69 -0.53 15.76 -2.45
C PRO A 69 -0.23 14.26 -2.43
N THR A 70 -1.26 13.44 -2.63
CA THR A 70 -1.09 12.03 -3.01
C THR A 70 -0.75 11.93 -4.49
N PHE A 71 0.05 10.93 -4.90
CA PHE A 71 0.41 10.78 -6.32
C PHE A 71 0.56 9.32 -6.75
N CYS A 72 0.44 9.09 -8.05
CA CYS A 72 0.75 7.82 -8.68
C CYS A 72 1.46 8.07 -10.02
N LEU A 73 2.57 7.39 -10.25
CA LEU A 73 3.49 7.70 -11.34
C LEU A 73 3.92 6.44 -12.09
N ASN A 74 3.90 6.52 -13.42
CA ASN A 74 4.66 5.67 -14.32
C ASN A 74 5.55 6.53 -15.25
N ASP A 75 6.24 5.90 -16.20
CA ASP A 75 7.21 6.59 -17.06
C ASP A 75 6.58 7.72 -17.91
N SER A 76 5.31 7.54 -18.31
CA SER A 76 4.62 8.42 -19.27
C SER A 76 3.62 9.37 -18.61
N TYR A 77 3.06 9.00 -17.47
CA TYR A 77 1.93 9.68 -16.85
C TYR A 77 2.09 9.79 -15.34
N LEU A 78 1.61 10.91 -14.81
CA LEU A 78 1.57 11.23 -13.41
C LEU A 78 0.15 11.62 -13.04
N LEU A 79 -0.39 10.95 -12.02
CA LEU A 79 -1.62 11.32 -11.34
C LEU A 79 -1.26 12.04 -10.05
N ILE A 80 -1.92 13.17 -9.80
CA ILE A 80 -1.82 13.91 -8.55
C ILE A 80 -3.23 14.08 -8.00
N GLN A 81 -3.41 13.80 -6.72
CA GLN A 81 -4.67 14.04 -6.03
C GLN A 81 -4.55 15.29 -5.16
N ASP A 82 -5.54 16.18 -5.19
CA ASP A 82 -5.65 17.15 -4.11
C ASP A 82 -6.20 16.47 -2.84
N GLU A 83 -5.78 16.89 -1.65
CA GLU A 83 -6.23 16.25 -0.40
C GLU A 83 -7.55 16.84 0.17
N TYR A 84 -8.19 17.78 -0.53
CA TYR A 84 -9.35 18.50 0.01
C TYR A 84 -10.66 18.10 -0.69
N GLU A 85 -10.74 18.33 -1.99
CA GLU A 85 -11.82 17.87 -2.88
C GLU A 85 -11.59 16.44 -3.36
N LEU A 86 -10.37 15.90 -3.20
CA LEU A 86 -9.99 14.53 -3.54
C LEU A 86 -10.04 14.25 -5.04
N ASP A 87 -9.93 15.31 -5.86
CA ASP A 87 -9.91 15.19 -7.30
C ASP A 87 -8.55 14.70 -7.80
N TRP A 88 -8.57 13.85 -8.83
CA TRP A 88 -7.38 13.39 -9.50
C TRP A 88 -7.10 14.22 -10.76
N PHE A 89 -5.84 14.60 -10.95
CA PHE A 89 -5.36 15.38 -12.09
C PHE A 89 -4.32 14.58 -12.86
N LEU A 90 -4.52 14.47 -14.17
CA LEU A 90 -3.60 13.78 -15.08
C LEU A 90 -2.55 14.74 -15.64
N PHE A 91 -1.31 14.30 -15.58
CA PHE A 91 -0.16 14.91 -16.24
C PHE A 91 0.49 13.89 -17.18
N LYS A 92 1.05 14.38 -18.29
CA LYS A 92 1.79 13.58 -19.27
C LYS A 92 3.22 14.08 -19.41
N ASN A 93 4.16 13.15 -19.47
CA ASN A 93 5.55 13.43 -19.76
C ASN A 93 5.70 13.85 -21.24
N VAL A 94 6.15 15.08 -21.46
CA VAL A 94 6.44 15.66 -22.77
C VAL A 94 7.87 16.19 -22.72
N ALA A 95 8.77 15.54 -23.47
CA ALA A 95 10.19 15.89 -23.53
C ALA A 95 10.89 15.97 -22.15
N GLY A 96 10.52 15.10 -21.22
CA GLY A 96 11.10 15.04 -19.87
C GLY A 96 10.39 15.90 -18.83
N GLU A 97 9.34 16.64 -19.22
CA GLU A 97 8.55 17.47 -18.32
C GLU A 97 7.10 16.97 -18.22
N PHE A 98 6.58 16.84 -17.01
CA PHE A 98 5.17 16.52 -16.80
C PHE A 98 4.30 17.77 -17.00
N LYS A 99 3.42 17.71 -18.01
CA LYS A 99 2.45 18.77 -18.35
C LYS A 99 1.05 18.34 -17.97
N PHE A 100 0.29 19.24 -17.34
CA PHE A 100 -1.11 19.00 -17.02
C PHE A 100 -1.91 18.76 -18.29
N LEU A 101 -2.79 17.75 -18.25
CA LEU A 101 -3.72 17.43 -19.32
C LEU A 101 -5.16 17.73 -18.91
N GLU A 102 -5.63 17.09 -17.84
CA GLU A 102 -7.04 17.17 -17.45
C GLU A 102 -7.26 16.83 -15.98
N LYS A 103 -8.43 17.25 -15.46
CA LYS A 103 -9.01 16.71 -14.23
C LYS A 103 -9.79 15.44 -14.59
N ILE A 104 -9.56 14.35 -13.87
CA ILE A 104 -10.26 13.08 -14.06
C ILE A 104 -11.69 13.23 -13.52
N ASN A 105 -12.67 12.95 -14.38
CA ASN A 105 -14.07 12.93 -13.99
C ASN A 105 -14.46 11.52 -13.56
N LEU A 106 -14.58 11.30 -12.25
CA LEU A 106 -15.08 10.05 -11.69
C LEU A 106 -16.59 9.90 -11.95
N PRO A 107 -17.11 8.67 -12.11
CA PRO A 107 -18.55 8.43 -12.19
C PRO A 107 -19.28 8.94 -10.93
N LYS A 108 -20.60 9.17 -11.03
CA LYS A 108 -21.40 9.55 -9.86
C LYS A 108 -21.29 8.48 -8.76
N LYS A 109 -21.40 8.91 -7.50
CA LYS A 109 -21.36 8.03 -6.31
C LYS A 109 -20.05 7.25 -6.14
N THR A 110 -18.98 7.72 -6.80
CA THR A 110 -17.66 7.10 -6.78
C THR A 110 -16.66 8.07 -6.17
N MET A 111 -15.84 7.57 -5.25
CA MET A 111 -14.62 8.24 -4.77
C MET A 111 -13.42 7.36 -5.09
N ALA A 112 -12.22 7.93 -5.01
CA ALA A 112 -10.96 7.21 -5.17
C ALA A 112 -9.91 7.87 -4.28
N PHE A 113 -9.57 7.27 -3.15
CA PHE A 113 -8.53 7.78 -2.25
C PHE A 113 -7.13 7.34 -2.67
N GLU A 114 -7.01 6.22 -3.38
CA GLU A 114 -5.73 5.68 -3.80
C GLU A 114 -5.69 5.48 -5.32
N ALA A 115 -4.48 5.58 -5.87
CA ALA A 115 -4.20 5.22 -7.26
C ALA A 115 -3.00 4.28 -7.32
N LYS A 116 -3.11 3.27 -8.19
CA LYS A 116 -2.07 2.26 -8.39
C LYS A 116 -1.79 2.09 -9.87
N VAL A 117 -0.51 1.98 -10.24
CA VAL A 117 -0.13 1.70 -11.65
C VAL A 117 -0.54 0.28 -12.00
N LEU A 118 -1.30 0.10 -13.09
CA LEU A 118 -1.52 -1.24 -13.67
C LEU A 118 -0.47 -1.51 -14.75
N ASN A 119 -0.27 -0.55 -15.65
CA ASN A 119 0.75 -0.56 -16.71
C ASN A 119 1.04 0.88 -17.18
N ASP A 120 1.77 1.03 -18.28
CA ASP A 120 2.23 2.32 -18.81
C ASP A 120 1.10 3.29 -19.21
N ARG A 121 -0.15 2.82 -19.35
CA ARG A 121 -1.31 3.67 -19.65
C ARG A 121 -2.47 3.55 -18.67
N LEU A 122 -2.59 2.44 -17.95
CA LEU A 122 -3.73 2.16 -17.08
C LEU A 122 -3.38 2.41 -15.62
N PHE A 123 -4.30 3.09 -14.94
CA PHE A 123 -4.28 3.31 -13.51
C PHE A 123 -5.51 2.66 -12.88
N LEU A 124 -5.32 2.04 -11.73
CA LEU A 124 -6.38 1.54 -10.86
C LEU A 124 -6.62 2.59 -9.77
N LEU A 125 -7.76 3.26 -9.85
CA LEU A 125 -8.27 4.18 -8.83
C LEU A 125 -9.15 3.38 -7.86
N THR A 126 -8.89 3.51 -6.56
CA THR A 126 -9.55 2.68 -5.56
C THR A 126 -10.04 3.48 -4.37
N ASP A 127 -11.16 3.05 -3.83
CA ASP A 127 -11.71 3.51 -2.57
C ASP A 127 -12.20 2.28 -1.79
N LEU A 128 -11.74 2.15 -0.54
CA LEU A 128 -12.21 1.19 0.43
C LEU A 128 -12.36 1.93 1.75
N TYR A 129 -13.54 2.50 1.97
CA TYR A 129 -13.77 3.37 3.11
C TYR A 129 -15.19 3.27 3.64
N ASN A 130 -15.31 3.36 4.96
CA ASN A 130 -16.60 3.39 5.63
C ASN A 130 -17.18 4.82 5.60
N HIS A 131 -17.76 5.21 4.46
CA HIS A 131 -18.42 6.51 4.32
C HIS A 131 -19.62 6.64 5.26
N HIS A 132 -20.05 7.87 5.53
CA HIS A 132 -21.24 8.09 6.34
C HIS A 132 -22.48 7.52 5.63
N PRO A 133 -23.47 6.91 6.31
CA PRO A 133 -24.64 6.32 5.65
C PRO A 133 -25.50 7.30 4.84
N LEU A 134 -25.34 8.60 5.06
CA LEU A 134 -26.01 9.65 4.29
C LEU A 134 -25.21 10.09 3.05
N ASP A 135 -23.95 9.68 2.94
CA ASP A 135 -23.14 9.95 1.76
C ASP A 135 -23.69 9.14 0.59
N SER A 136 -23.76 9.78 -0.58
CA SER A 136 -24.27 9.12 -1.77
C SER A 136 -23.28 8.10 -2.38
N THR A 137 -22.11 7.94 -1.78
CA THR A 137 -20.95 7.21 -2.29
C THR A 137 -20.96 5.75 -1.88
N PHE A 138 -20.50 4.85 -2.75
CA PHE A 138 -20.25 3.46 -2.38
C PHE A 138 -19.01 3.32 -1.47
N ASN A 139 -19.08 2.46 -0.47
CA ASN A 139 -17.97 2.15 0.44
C ASN A 139 -16.77 1.46 -0.23
N SER A 140 -16.96 0.98 -1.45
CA SER A 140 -15.94 0.30 -2.22
C SER A 140 -16.04 0.69 -3.69
N THR A 141 -14.91 1.03 -4.28
CA THR A 141 -14.77 1.32 -5.69
C THR A 141 -13.47 0.73 -6.20
N LEU A 142 -13.57 -0.01 -7.31
CA LEU A 142 -12.44 -0.25 -8.19
C LEU A 142 -12.75 0.39 -9.54
N CYS A 143 -11.87 1.25 -10.01
CA CYS A 143 -12.07 2.03 -11.22
C CYS A 143 -10.79 2.01 -12.07
N VAL A 144 -10.90 1.58 -13.33
CA VAL A 144 -9.76 1.58 -14.27
C VAL A 144 -9.84 2.81 -15.15
N TYR A 145 -8.81 3.64 -15.08
CA TYR A 145 -8.65 4.83 -15.91
C TYR A 145 -7.56 4.60 -16.97
N ASP A 146 -7.87 4.92 -18.23
CA ASP A 146 -6.90 4.88 -19.33
C ASP A 146 -6.38 6.30 -19.62
N ALA A 147 -5.15 6.58 -19.18
CA ALA A 147 -4.50 7.87 -19.34
C ALA A 147 -4.11 8.20 -20.79
N LYS A 148 -4.06 7.20 -21.68
CA LYS A 148 -3.84 7.44 -23.10
C LYS A 148 -5.10 7.97 -23.78
N VAL A 149 -6.25 7.46 -23.37
CA VAL A 149 -7.56 7.83 -23.96
C VAL A 149 -8.24 8.95 -23.16
N GLY A 150 -7.84 9.20 -21.92
CA GLY A 150 -8.41 10.23 -21.05
C GLY A 150 -9.80 9.85 -20.53
N LYS A 151 -10.02 8.57 -20.21
CA LYS A 151 -11.36 8.12 -19.76
C LYS A 151 -11.33 6.95 -18.80
N ILE A 152 -12.39 6.88 -18.01
CA ILE A 152 -12.73 5.70 -17.21
C ILE A 152 -13.16 4.58 -18.16
N VAL A 153 -12.45 3.45 -18.08
CA VAL A 153 -12.73 2.25 -18.87
C VAL A 153 -13.86 1.46 -18.24
N LYS A 154 -13.79 1.25 -16.92
CA LYS A 154 -14.78 0.49 -16.16
C LYS A 154 -14.70 0.84 -14.68
N THR A 155 -15.85 0.75 -14.02
CA THR A 155 -16.00 0.92 -12.58
C THR A 155 -16.87 -0.21 -12.03
N ILE A 156 -16.48 -0.77 -10.90
CA ILE A 156 -17.27 -1.73 -10.13
C ILE A 156 -17.27 -1.34 -8.65
N HIS A 157 -18.31 -1.77 -7.93
CA HIS A 157 -18.48 -1.52 -6.49
C HIS A 157 -18.63 -2.87 -5.76
N PRO A 158 -17.53 -3.59 -5.50
CA PRO A 158 -17.60 -4.92 -4.91
C PRO A 158 -18.06 -4.83 -3.46
N GLU A 159 -19.02 -5.65 -3.02
CA GLU A 159 -19.42 -5.64 -1.62
C GLU A 159 -18.28 -6.16 -0.73
N ILE A 160 -17.82 -5.32 0.20
CA ILE A 160 -16.75 -5.67 1.14
C ILE A 160 -17.26 -5.64 2.58
N PRO A 161 -17.23 -6.78 3.28
CA PRO A 161 -17.66 -6.86 4.66
C PRO A 161 -16.69 -6.13 5.59
N CYS A 162 -17.23 -5.52 6.66
CA CYS A 162 -16.48 -4.93 7.77
C CYS A 162 -15.52 -3.80 7.34
N ILE A 163 -15.98 -2.94 6.44
CA ILE A 163 -15.21 -1.81 5.91
C ILE A 163 -14.80 -0.79 6.99
N GLY A 164 -15.38 -0.82 8.20
CA GLY A 164 -14.94 0.01 9.34
C GLY A 164 -13.48 -0.19 9.76
N LEU A 165 -12.81 -1.26 9.30
CA LEU A 165 -11.36 -1.41 9.44
C LEU A 165 -10.55 -0.43 8.57
N SER A 166 -11.19 0.28 7.63
CA SER A 166 -10.52 1.20 6.69
C SER A 166 -9.75 2.32 7.36
N HIS A 167 -10.06 2.63 8.63
CA HIS A 167 -9.34 3.63 9.43
C HIS A 167 -7.97 3.17 9.93
N PHE A 168 -7.64 1.87 9.80
CA PHE A 168 -6.33 1.33 10.17
C PHE A 168 -5.47 1.12 8.92
N PRO A 169 -4.14 1.24 9.01
CA PRO A 169 -3.25 0.95 7.89
C PRO A 169 -3.44 -0.49 7.38
N HIS A 170 -3.79 -0.62 6.10
CA HIS A 170 -4.08 -1.88 5.45
C HIS A 170 -3.67 -1.83 3.97
N ASN A 171 -3.54 -3.00 3.36
CA ASN A 171 -3.42 -3.10 1.91
C ASN A 171 -4.23 -4.31 1.45
N TRP A 172 -5.52 -4.08 1.17
CA TRP A 172 -6.46 -5.12 0.75
C TRP A 172 -6.64 -5.16 -0.77
N ILE A 173 -5.95 -4.28 -1.51
CA ILE A 173 -5.97 -4.26 -2.96
C ILE A 173 -4.54 -4.37 -3.46
N SER A 174 -4.25 -5.46 -4.15
CA SER A 174 -2.96 -5.64 -4.83
C SER A 174 -3.17 -5.93 -6.30
N GLN A 175 -2.21 -5.53 -7.12
CA GLN A 175 -2.29 -5.63 -8.56
C GLN A 175 -0.94 -6.00 -9.15
N ASN A 176 -0.98 -6.70 -10.27
CA ASN A 176 0.15 -6.89 -11.18
C ASN A 176 -0.32 -6.65 -12.62
N LYS A 177 0.49 -7.01 -13.61
CA LYS A 177 0.15 -6.78 -15.02
C LYS A 177 -1.05 -7.58 -15.55
N HIS A 178 -1.50 -8.60 -14.81
CA HIS A 178 -2.56 -9.54 -15.23
C HIS A 178 -3.78 -9.50 -14.31
N PHE A 179 -3.56 -9.33 -13.01
CA PHE A 179 -4.56 -9.55 -11.98
C PHE A 179 -4.69 -8.34 -11.07
N ILE A 180 -5.92 -8.12 -10.60
CA ILE A 180 -6.26 -7.26 -9.47
C ILE A 180 -6.88 -8.18 -8.41
N ALA A 181 -6.34 -8.16 -7.21
CA ALA A 181 -6.81 -8.90 -6.06
C ALA A 181 -7.43 -7.94 -5.05
N LEU A 182 -8.61 -8.29 -4.54
CA LEU A 182 -9.33 -7.56 -3.51
C LEU A 182 -9.66 -8.51 -2.35
N ALA A 183 -9.10 -8.26 -1.18
CA ALA A 183 -9.32 -9.05 0.02
C ALA A 183 -10.54 -8.55 0.81
N GLU A 184 -11.31 -9.47 1.37
CA GLU A 184 -12.31 -9.16 2.39
C GLU A 184 -11.63 -9.05 3.76
N PRO A 185 -11.61 -7.89 4.43
CA PRO A 185 -10.80 -7.67 5.64
C PRO A 185 -11.11 -8.66 6.76
N CYS A 186 -12.38 -8.81 7.10
CA CYS A 186 -12.87 -9.74 8.12
C CYS A 186 -13.44 -11.03 7.53
N GLY A 187 -13.21 -11.28 6.24
CA GLY A 187 -13.66 -12.48 5.53
C GLY A 187 -12.48 -13.35 5.14
N ASN A 188 -12.72 -14.63 4.87
CA ASN A 188 -11.68 -15.57 4.44
C ASN A 188 -11.51 -15.62 2.91
N ARG A 189 -11.87 -14.53 2.22
CA ARG A 189 -12.05 -14.52 0.77
C ARG A 189 -11.23 -13.42 0.11
N ILE A 190 -10.74 -13.72 -1.09
CA ILE A 190 -10.08 -12.77 -1.97
C ILE A 190 -10.71 -12.89 -3.35
N GLN A 191 -11.24 -11.80 -3.86
CA GLN A 191 -11.78 -11.71 -5.21
C GLN A 191 -10.64 -11.38 -6.18
N LEU A 192 -10.57 -12.12 -7.29
CA LEU A 192 -9.61 -11.87 -8.36
C LEU A 192 -10.35 -11.35 -9.59
N TYR A 193 -9.80 -10.28 -10.15
CA TYR A 193 -10.24 -9.65 -11.38
C TYR A 193 -9.09 -9.59 -12.38
N ASP A 194 -9.40 -9.46 -13.67
CA ASP A 194 -8.40 -9.04 -14.65
C ASP A 194 -8.17 -7.52 -14.59
N VAL A 195 -7.20 -7.01 -15.34
CA VAL A 195 -6.91 -5.56 -15.43
C VAL A 195 -8.03 -4.72 -16.06
N GLN A 196 -9.09 -5.37 -16.57
CA GLN A 196 -10.31 -4.74 -17.06
C GLN A 196 -11.47 -4.91 -16.06
N LEU A 197 -11.20 -5.28 -14.80
CA LEU A 197 -12.21 -5.48 -13.76
C LEU A 197 -13.26 -6.55 -14.11
N ASN A 198 -12.96 -7.51 -14.97
CA ASN A 198 -13.80 -8.69 -15.13
C ASN A 198 -13.49 -9.67 -14.01
N PHE A 199 -14.53 -10.11 -13.30
CA PHE A 199 -14.38 -11.09 -12.23
C PHE A 199 -13.87 -12.42 -12.81
N ILE A 200 -12.80 -12.95 -12.22
CA ILE A 200 -12.21 -14.23 -12.59
C ILE A 200 -12.70 -15.32 -11.64
N ARG A 201 -12.52 -15.11 -10.32
CA ARG A 201 -12.84 -16.09 -9.27
C ARG A 201 -12.73 -15.51 -7.87
N THR A 202 -13.29 -16.22 -6.90
CA THR A 202 -13.05 -16.02 -5.47
C THR A 202 -12.11 -17.11 -4.95
N VAL A 203 -11.06 -16.70 -4.25
CA VAL A 203 -10.12 -17.55 -3.54
C VAL A 203 -10.56 -17.64 -2.08
N PHE A 204 -10.74 -18.85 -1.57
CA PHE A 204 -11.07 -19.10 -0.17
C PHE A 204 -9.81 -19.55 0.58
N LEU A 205 -9.52 -18.95 1.72
CA LEU A 205 -8.36 -19.32 2.54
C LEU A 205 -8.53 -20.73 3.16
N PRO A 206 -7.46 -21.55 3.22
CA PRO A 206 -7.52 -22.97 3.61
C PRO A 206 -8.05 -23.27 5.02
N ASP A 207 -7.78 -22.41 6.01
CA ASP A 207 -8.34 -22.56 7.35
C ASP A 207 -9.41 -21.50 7.61
N SER A 208 -10.68 -21.90 7.50
CA SER A 208 -11.84 -21.05 7.78
C SER A 208 -12.45 -21.28 9.17
N ARG A 209 -11.90 -22.21 9.98
CA ARG A 209 -12.57 -22.68 11.22
C ARG A 209 -12.51 -21.67 12.37
N SER A 210 -11.49 -20.82 12.39
CA SER A 210 -11.31 -19.73 13.37
C SER A 210 -11.75 -18.37 12.83
N TRP A 211 -12.33 -18.31 11.62
CA TRP A 211 -12.80 -17.07 11.03
C TRP A 211 -14.20 -16.76 11.55
N VAL A 212 -14.27 -15.79 12.46
CA VAL A 212 -15.54 -15.19 12.84
C VAL A 212 -15.95 -14.29 11.68
N ASN A 213 -16.72 -14.83 10.74
CA ASN A 213 -17.52 -13.98 9.86
C ASN A 213 -18.49 -13.24 10.79
N LEU A 214 -18.16 -11.99 11.13
CA LEU A 214 -19.04 -11.13 11.91
C LEU A 214 -20.40 -11.12 11.20
N LYS A 215 -21.44 -11.64 11.87
CA LYS A 215 -22.80 -11.65 11.30
C LYS A 215 -23.16 -10.24 10.87
N GLU A 216 -23.65 -10.10 9.64
CA GLU A 216 -24.07 -8.82 9.05
C GLU A 216 -22.97 -7.77 8.88
N ASN A 217 -21.69 -8.15 8.94
CA ASN A 217 -20.56 -7.23 8.77
C ASN A 217 -20.48 -6.11 9.81
N LYS A 218 -21.20 -6.26 10.93
CA LYS A 218 -21.21 -5.29 12.01
C LYS A 218 -20.04 -5.57 12.94
N LEU A 219 -19.18 -4.57 13.09
CA LEU A 219 -18.20 -4.56 14.16
C LEU A 219 -18.94 -4.66 15.51
N PRO A 220 -18.36 -5.31 16.54
CA PRO A 220 -18.99 -5.46 17.85
C PRO A 220 -19.16 -4.14 18.64
N LEU A 221 -18.92 -3.01 17.99
CA LEU A 221 -18.92 -1.65 18.52
C LEU A 221 -19.58 -0.74 17.49
N GLU A 222 -20.28 0.30 17.94
CA GLU A 222 -20.83 1.34 17.06
C GLU A 222 -19.68 1.93 16.23
N SER A 223 -19.92 2.12 14.93
CA SER A 223 -18.89 2.57 13.97
C SER A 223 -19.34 3.77 13.14
N SER A 224 -20.54 4.30 13.44
CA SER A 224 -21.04 5.51 12.81
C SER A 224 -20.17 6.72 13.20
N PRO A 225 -19.57 7.42 12.21
CA PRO A 225 -18.82 8.66 12.47
C PRO A 225 -19.69 9.78 13.08
N ALA A 226 -21.02 9.70 12.92
CA ALA A 226 -21.96 10.65 13.52
C ALA A 226 -22.19 10.41 15.02
N LYS A 227 -21.75 9.26 15.55
CA LYS A 227 -21.95 8.88 16.96
C LYS A 227 -20.65 8.72 17.73
N ILE A 228 -19.54 8.39 17.06
CA ILE A 228 -18.25 8.16 17.70
C ILE A 228 -17.17 8.94 16.94
N ASN A 229 -16.32 9.64 17.69
CA ASN A 229 -15.15 10.33 17.17
C ASN A 229 -14.17 9.31 16.56
N PRO A 230 -13.65 9.51 15.33
CA PRO A 230 -12.71 8.57 14.68
C PRO A 230 -11.48 8.22 15.52
N LYS A 231 -10.95 9.18 16.29
CA LYS A 231 -9.81 8.95 17.18
C LYS A 231 -10.18 8.03 18.34
N SER A 232 -11.32 8.28 18.99
CA SER A 232 -11.86 7.43 20.06
C SER A 232 -12.21 6.04 19.54
N PHE A 233 -12.77 5.94 18.33
CA PHE A 233 -13.01 4.66 17.66
C PHE A 233 -11.71 3.87 17.46
N ILE A 234 -10.64 4.51 16.97
CA ILE A 234 -9.34 3.86 16.79
C ILE A 234 -8.77 3.37 18.13
N GLU A 235 -8.81 4.21 19.17
CA GLU A 235 -8.30 3.87 20.50
C GLU A 235 -9.09 2.72 21.16
N GLU A 236 -10.42 2.74 21.04
CA GLU A 236 -11.31 1.70 21.57
C GLU A 236 -11.24 0.40 20.77
N PHE A 237 -11.14 0.49 19.44
CA PHE A 237 -11.20 -0.67 18.55
C PHE A 237 -9.83 -1.35 18.36
N SER A 238 -8.72 -0.62 18.45
CA SER A 238 -7.37 -1.16 18.26
C SER A 238 -7.08 -2.41 19.11
N PRO A 239 -7.45 -2.48 20.41
CA PRO A 239 -7.31 -3.69 21.22
C PRO A 239 -8.07 -4.90 20.68
N PHE A 240 -9.19 -4.69 19.97
CA PHE A 240 -9.98 -5.78 19.38
C PHE A 240 -9.37 -6.33 18.08
N LEU A 241 -8.41 -5.65 17.45
CA LEU A 241 -7.78 -6.14 16.20
C LEU A 241 -7.04 -7.47 16.36
N THR A 242 -6.77 -7.90 17.59
CA THR A 242 -6.10 -9.14 17.97
C THR A 242 -7.08 -10.25 18.38
N THR A 243 -8.39 -9.97 18.46
CA THR A 243 -9.38 -10.90 19.00
C THR A 243 -10.19 -11.64 17.94
N PHE A 244 -9.91 -11.41 16.65
CA PHE A 244 -10.58 -12.11 15.54
C PHE A 244 -9.65 -12.33 14.36
N SER A 245 -10.00 -13.30 13.51
CA SER A 245 -9.24 -13.62 12.31
C SER A 245 -9.51 -12.61 11.19
N ARG A 246 -8.46 -12.15 10.51
CA ARG A 246 -8.58 -11.15 9.44
C ARG A 246 -7.46 -11.22 8.42
N ILE A 247 -7.76 -10.81 7.19
CA ILE A 247 -6.72 -10.53 6.19
C ILE A 247 -6.12 -9.16 6.52
N LYS A 248 -4.83 -9.13 6.86
CA LYS A 248 -4.12 -7.89 7.19
C LYS A 248 -3.66 -7.17 5.94
N THR A 249 -3.03 -7.91 5.03
CA THR A 249 -2.49 -7.36 3.79
C THR A 249 -2.35 -8.45 2.73
N ILE A 250 -2.45 -8.04 1.46
CA ILE A 250 -2.18 -8.88 0.29
C ILE A 250 -1.19 -8.19 -0.64
N HIS A 251 -0.31 -8.97 -1.26
CA HIS A 251 0.68 -8.46 -2.21
C HIS A 251 0.99 -9.47 -3.31
N PHE A 252 0.95 -9.05 -4.58
CA PHE A 252 1.52 -9.86 -5.65
C PHE A 252 3.05 -9.84 -5.58
N ALA A 253 3.65 -10.98 -5.27
CA ALA A 253 5.10 -11.17 -5.32
C ALA A 253 5.61 -11.09 -6.76
N ASN A 254 4.83 -11.53 -7.74
CA ASN A 254 5.14 -11.48 -9.16
C ASN A 254 3.84 -11.56 -9.98
N ASP A 255 3.96 -11.88 -11.27
CA ASP A 255 2.85 -12.02 -12.23
C ASP A 255 1.76 -13.05 -11.84
N SER A 256 2.04 -13.95 -10.90
CA SER A 256 1.13 -15.05 -10.54
C SER A 256 0.99 -15.29 -9.04
N LEU A 257 2.02 -15.03 -8.25
CA LEU A 257 2.03 -15.39 -6.84
C LEU A 257 1.50 -14.26 -5.97
N LEU A 258 0.37 -14.51 -5.34
CA LEU A 258 -0.25 -13.65 -4.34
C LEU A 258 0.19 -14.11 -2.94
N MET A 259 0.82 -13.20 -2.20
CA MET A 259 1.17 -13.34 -0.81
C MET A 259 0.04 -12.77 0.05
N ILE A 260 -0.38 -13.53 1.05
CA ILE A 260 -1.52 -13.17 1.90
C ILE A 260 -1.06 -13.28 3.34
N SER A 261 -1.23 -12.20 4.10
CA SER A 261 -0.92 -12.18 5.53
C SER A 261 -2.18 -12.05 6.34
N CYS A 262 -2.35 -12.96 7.29
CA CYS A 262 -3.51 -13.05 8.15
C CYS A 262 -3.12 -12.81 9.61
N ASN A 263 -4.10 -12.35 10.39
CA ASN A 263 -4.07 -12.38 11.84
C ASN A 263 -5.08 -13.40 12.36
N HIS A 264 -4.81 -14.03 13.50
CA HIS A 264 -5.72 -14.96 14.19
C HIS A 264 -5.96 -14.51 15.65
N PRO A 265 -7.10 -14.88 16.24
CA PRO A 265 -7.43 -14.57 17.63
C PRO A 265 -6.40 -15.17 18.62
N ASP A 266 -6.26 -14.55 19.79
CA ASP A 266 -5.41 -14.98 20.91
C ASP A 266 -3.89 -14.97 20.66
N SER A 267 -3.44 -14.26 19.63
CA SER A 267 -2.03 -14.08 19.34
C SER A 267 -1.40 -13.03 20.28
N LEU A 268 -1.24 -13.35 21.57
CA LEU A 268 -0.33 -12.60 22.48
C LEU A 268 1.12 -12.61 21.98
N THR A 269 1.43 -13.54 21.07
CA THR A 269 2.63 -13.57 20.24
C THR A 269 2.21 -13.54 18.77
N ILE A 270 3.01 -12.85 17.96
CA ILE A 270 2.96 -12.62 16.51
C ILE A 270 2.85 -13.95 15.72
N ARG A 271 1.78 -14.74 15.86
CA ARG A 271 1.52 -15.89 14.98
C ARG A 271 0.84 -15.37 13.72
N LYS A 272 1.66 -14.79 12.85
CA LYS A 272 1.30 -14.47 11.47
C LYS A 272 1.20 -15.77 10.71
N GLU A 273 -0.01 -16.14 10.32
CA GLU A 273 -0.17 -17.13 9.27
C GLU A 273 -0.09 -16.41 7.93
N ASN A 274 0.72 -16.94 7.02
CA ASN A 274 0.79 -16.42 5.66
C ASN A 274 0.46 -17.53 4.68
N TYR A 275 -0.24 -17.17 3.63
CA TYR A 275 -0.58 -18.06 2.53
C TYR A 275 0.08 -17.55 1.25
N ILE A 276 0.48 -18.49 0.39
CA ILE A 276 0.90 -18.20 -0.97
C ILE A 276 -0.09 -18.84 -1.93
N TYR A 277 -0.61 -18.04 -2.85
CA TYR A 277 -1.56 -18.48 -3.85
C TYR A 277 -1.04 -18.21 -5.25
N ASP A 278 -0.95 -19.25 -6.08
CA ASP A 278 -0.63 -19.13 -7.50
C ASP A 278 -1.92 -18.83 -8.27
N ALA A 279 -2.12 -17.56 -8.62
CA ALA A 279 -3.30 -17.06 -9.31
C ALA A 279 -3.45 -17.60 -10.74
N ALA A 280 -2.34 -17.97 -11.39
CA ALA A 280 -2.34 -18.55 -12.72
C ALA A 280 -2.73 -20.04 -12.67
N LYS A 281 -2.20 -20.79 -11.69
CA LYS A 281 -2.47 -22.24 -11.53
C LYS A 281 -3.65 -22.57 -10.63
N ASN A 282 -4.30 -21.56 -10.04
CA ASN A 282 -5.45 -21.71 -9.16
C ASN A 282 -5.19 -22.66 -7.98
N LYS A 283 -4.05 -22.50 -7.29
CA LYS A 283 -3.66 -23.38 -6.18
C LYS A 283 -2.86 -22.67 -5.11
N PHE A 284 -3.01 -23.11 -3.87
CA PHE A 284 -2.12 -22.72 -2.78
C PHE A 284 -0.77 -23.43 -2.90
N LEU A 285 0.28 -22.72 -2.53
CA LEU A 285 1.63 -23.24 -2.41
C LEU A 285 2.06 -23.22 -0.95
N SER A 286 3.11 -23.99 -0.64
CA SER A 286 3.78 -23.87 0.66
C SER A 286 4.30 -22.43 0.83
N PRO A 287 4.16 -21.81 2.02
CA PRO A 287 4.79 -20.53 2.31
C PRO A 287 6.31 -20.54 2.11
N SER A 288 6.95 -21.71 2.20
CA SER A 288 8.38 -21.89 1.90
C SER A 288 8.73 -21.69 0.42
N ALA A 289 7.75 -21.67 -0.48
CA ALA A 289 7.96 -21.41 -1.91
C ALA A 289 8.41 -19.97 -2.18
N ILE A 290 8.25 -19.06 -1.22
CA ILE A 290 8.74 -17.68 -1.32
C ILE A 290 9.76 -17.42 -0.21
N ILE A 291 10.93 -16.97 -0.64
CA ILE A 291 11.97 -16.44 0.23
C ILE A 291 12.08 -14.95 -0.04
N ILE A 292 11.56 -14.15 0.89
CA ILE A 292 11.96 -12.75 0.99
C ILE A 292 13.28 -12.77 1.74
N SER A 293 14.31 -12.17 1.16
CA SER A 293 15.59 -11.98 1.83
C SER A 293 15.34 -11.20 3.13
N LYS A 294 15.20 -11.89 4.28
CA LYS A 294 15.07 -11.23 5.59
C LYS A 294 16.43 -10.66 5.97
N ASN A 295 16.40 -9.43 6.46
CA ASN A 295 17.46 -8.94 7.33
C ASN A 295 17.37 -9.73 8.64
N ASP A 296 18.09 -10.85 8.76
CA ASP A 296 18.35 -11.43 10.08
C ASP A 296 19.34 -10.51 10.81
N PHE A 297 18.81 -9.49 11.51
CA PHE A 297 19.57 -8.77 12.53
C PHE A 297 18.88 -8.81 13.90
N SER A 298 17.73 -9.48 14.05
CA SER A 298 17.03 -9.60 15.34
C SER A 298 16.62 -11.03 15.74
N SER A 299 17.19 -12.07 15.14
CA SER A 299 16.84 -13.46 15.46
C SER A 299 18.00 -14.20 16.14
N ILE A 300 18.20 -13.93 17.44
CA ILE A 300 18.83 -14.91 18.38
C ILE A 300 17.90 -16.13 18.60
N SER A 301 16.92 -16.38 17.72
CA SER A 301 16.13 -17.62 17.76
C SER A 301 16.20 -18.32 16.41
N ASN A 302 17.09 -19.32 16.36
CA ASN A 302 17.10 -20.40 15.38
C ASN A 302 15.84 -21.25 15.52
N LYS A 303 14.68 -20.73 15.10
CA LYS A 303 13.54 -21.55 14.71
C LYS A 303 13.07 -21.09 13.34
N SER A 304 13.29 -21.95 12.35
CA SER A 304 12.71 -21.88 11.02
C SER A 304 11.19 -21.73 11.14
N THR A 305 10.73 -20.48 11.17
CA THR A 305 9.30 -20.18 11.09
C THR A 305 8.97 -20.04 9.61
N SER A 306 7.97 -20.80 9.17
CA SER A 306 7.38 -20.80 7.83
C SER A 306 6.69 -19.47 7.47
N SER A 307 7.12 -18.36 8.05
CA SER A 307 6.49 -17.05 7.95
C SER A 307 7.47 -16.01 7.39
N PHE A 308 7.16 -15.48 6.21
CA PHE A 308 7.67 -14.18 5.81
C PHE A 308 6.85 -13.09 6.54
N ASN A 309 7.43 -11.91 6.72
CA ASN A 309 6.72 -10.81 7.34
C ASN A 309 6.39 -9.78 6.25
N ILE A 310 5.12 -9.71 5.86
CA ILE A 310 4.61 -8.60 5.04
C ILE A 310 3.77 -7.66 5.89
N THR A 311 3.92 -6.35 5.67
CA THR A 311 3.17 -5.30 6.36
C THR A 311 2.45 -4.42 5.35
N PRO A 312 1.38 -3.70 5.76
CA PRO A 312 0.70 -2.74 4.90
C PRO A 312 1.60 -1.66 4.30
N TYR A 313 2.75 -1.39 4.92
CA TYR A 313 3.68 -0.34 4.56
C TYR A 313 4.75 -0.74 3.54
N GLN A 314 4.71 -1.99 3.09
CA GLN A 314 5.61 -2.48 2.06
C GLN A 314 4.97 -2.35 0.69
N LEU A 315 5.79 -2.08 -0.31
CA LEU A 315 5.39 -2.06 -1.71
C LEU A 315 6.06 -3.23 -2.40
N ILE A 316 5.25 -4.08 -3.03
CA ILE A 316 5.77 -5.27 -3.69
C ILE A 316 5.34 -5.24 -5.15
N ARG A 317 6.33 -5.41 -6.03
CA ARG A 317 6.10 -5.55 -7.47
C ARG A 317 7.22 -6.37 -8.10
N ASN A 318 6.87 -7.35 -8.94
CA ASN A 318 7.80 -8.12 -9.78
C ASN A 318 9.04 -8.68 -9.08
N GLY A 319 8.84 -9.34 -7.96
CA GLY A 319 9.91 -9.98 -7.20
C GLY A 319 10.73 -9.00 -6.40
N ILE A 320 10.23 -7.77 -6.19
CA ILE A 320 10.93 -6.72 -5.47
C ILE A 320 10.01 -6.23 -4.37
N CYS A 321 10.54 -6.19 -3.15
CA CYS A 321 9.89 -5.66 -1.97
C CYS A 321 10.63 -4.39 -1.55
N ILE A 322 9.93 -3.28 -1.54
CA ILE A 322 10.41 -2.00 -1.03
C ILE A 322 9.82 -1.81 0.36
N SER A 323 10.70 -1.70 1.35
CA SER A 323 10.33 -1.41 2.73
C SER A 323 10.78 -0.02 3.08
N LEU A 324 9.84 0.71 3.69
CA LEU A 324 9.99 2.03 4.23
C LEU A 324 10.17 1.89 5.73
N GLU A 325 11.42 1.95 6.20
CA GLU A 325 11.74 1.73 7.61
C GLU A 325 11.91 3.06 8.34
N SER A 326 11.15 3.22 9.43
CA SER A 326 11.27 4.36 10.35
C SER A 326 12.40 4.19 11.36
N ASP A 327 13.01 3.00 11.44
CA ASP A 327 14.13 2.70 12.33
C ASP A 327 15.41 2.60 11.48
N ASN A 328 16.14 3.71 11.43
CA ASN A 328 17.34 3.94 10.61
C ASN A 328 18.62 3.42 11.25
N PHE A 329 18.57 3.06 12.53
CA PHE A 329 19.74 2.53 13.21
C PHE A 329 20.01 1.09 12.78
N ILE A 330 21.12 0.87 12.09
CA ILE A 330 21.59 -0.47 11.73
C ILE A 330 22.39 -1.03 12.93
N PRO A 331 21.91 -2.08 13.62
CA PRO A 331 22.62 -2.65 14.74
C PRO A 331 23.96 -3.23 14.29
N ASN A 332 25.02 -2.97 15.05
CA ASN A 332 26.29 -3.62 14.82
C ASN A 332 26.21 -5.06 15.39
N PRO A 333 26.37 -6.11 14.56
CA PRO A 333 26.25 -7.49 15.01
C PRO A 333 27.34 -7.91 16.01
N LYS A 334 28.39 -7.09 16.18
CA LYS A 334 29.45 -7.31 17.17
C LYS A 334 29.13 -6.73 18.55
N LEU A 335 28.03 -5.99 18.69
CA LEU A 335 27.61 -5.35 19.94
C LEU A 335 26.46 -6.11 20.58
N THR A 336 26.37 -6.02 21.90
CA THR A 336 25.21 -6.50 22.66
C THR A 336 23.96 -5.70 22.34
N ILE A 337 22.79 -6.21 22.71
CA ILE A 337 21.49 -5.52 22.53
C ILE A 337 21.52 -4.15 23.24
N GLN A 338 22.03 -4.10 24.48
CA GLN A 338 22.08 -2.87 25.26
C GLN A 338 23.04 -1.83 24.65
N GLU A 339 24.18 -2.26 24.11
CA GLU A 339 25.12 -1.37 23.42
C GLU A 339 24.55 -0.85 22.10
N ASN A 340 23.81 -1.68 21.36
CA ASN A 340 23.10 -1.25 20.16
C ASN A 340 21.98 -0.26 20.50
N GLU A 341 21.21 -0.46 21.57
CA GLU A 341 20.18 0.50 22.02
C GLU A 341 20.80 1.84 22.47
N ASN A 342 21.94 1.81 23.17
CA ASN A 342 22.65 3.03 23.55
C ASN A 342 23.19 3.78 22.32
N ASN A 343 23.77 3.06 21.35
CA ASN A 343 24.24 3.64 20.10
C ASN A 343 23.10 4.16 19.23
N LYS A 344 21.96 3.48 19.23
CA LYS A 344 20.73 3.91 18.57
C LYS A 344 20.23 5.23 19.13
N ASN A 345 20.12 5.33 20.45
CA ASN A 345 19.68 6.55 21.12
C ASN A 345 20.64 7.71 20.83
N LYS A 346 21.95 7.46 20.85
CA LYS A 346 22.96 8.47 20.50
C LYS A 346 22.85 8.88 19.02
N PHE A 347 22.71 7.91 18.12
CA PHE A 347 22.51 8.15 16.69
C PHE A 347 21.30 9.05 16.42
N TYR A 348 20.16 8.83 17.07
CA TYR A 348 18.96 9.66 16.93
C TYR A 348 19.01 11.00 17.67
N GLN A 349 19.91 11.15 18.65
CA GLN A 349 20.18 12.46 19.25
C GLN A 349 21.05 13.33 18.34
N ASP A 350 21.98 12.69 17.60
CA ASP A 350 22.96 13.37 16.77
C ASP A 350 22.48 13.60 15.32
N ASN A 351 21.40 12.93 14.88
CA ASN A 351 20.87 12.99 13.52
C ASN A 351 19.33 13.15 13.54
N ASP A 352 18.79 13.99 12.65
CA ASP A 352 17.34 14.00 12.37
C ASP A 352 16.88 12.59 11.94
N PRO A 353 15.62 12.20 12.17
CA PRO A 353 15.14 10.90 11.74
C PRO A 353 15.31 10.75 10.23
N GLU A 354 16.32 9.98 9.84
CA GLU A 354 16.54 9.58 8.46
C GLU A 354 15.38 8.69 7.99
N PHE A 355 15.41 8.29 6.73
CA PHE A 355 14.52 7.24 6.29
C PHE A 355 15.26 6.30 5.36
N ILE A 356 15.19 5.00 5.65
CA ILE A 356 15.85 3.98 4.85
C ILE A 356 14.84 3.37 3.87
N ILE A 357 15.13 3.50 2.58
CA ILE A 357 14.48 2.71 1.54
C ILE A 357 15.27 1.41 1.40
N ARG A 358 14.67 0.31 1.84
CA ARG A 358 15.24 -1.03 1.63
C ARG A 358 14.63 -1.70 0.43
N ILE A 359 15.48 -2.15 -0.48
CA ILE A 359 15.06 -2.90 -1.67
C ILE A 359 15.51 -4.34 -1.49
N SER A 360 14.54 -5.22 -1.30
CA SER A 360 14.75 -6.65 -1.11
C SER A 360 14.27 -7.42 -2.32
N LYS A 361 15.08 -8.35 -2.81
CA LYS A 361 14.64 -9.31 -3.82
C LYS A 361 13.83 -10.42 -3.16
N ILE A 362 12.68 -10.73 -3.76
CA ILE A 362 11.84 -11.87 -3.45
C ILE A 362 12.25 -13.00 -4.40
N LYS A 363 12.72 -14.11 -3.83
CA LYS A 363 13.05 -15.32 -4.57
C LYS A 363 11.87 -16.29 -4.48
N VAL A 364 11.49 -16.84 -5.63
CA VAL A 364 10.51 -17.91 -5.74
C VAL A 364 11.27 -19.20 -6.01
N GLN A 365 11.01 -20.24 -5.22
CA GLN A 365 11.67 -21.54 -5.35
C GLN A 365 10.95 -22.48 -6.32
#